data_AF-A0A7V5J3R1-F1
#
_entry.id   AF-A0A7V5J3R1-F1
#
_cell.length_a   1.000
_cell.length_b   1.000
_cell.length_c   1.000
_cell.angle_alpha   90.00
_cell.angle_beta   90.00
_cell.angle_gamma   90.00
#
_symmetry.space_group_name_H-M   'P 1'
#
loop_
_entity.id
_entity.type
_entity.pdbx_description
1 polymer ?
#
loop_
_entity_poly.entity_id
_entity_poly.type
_entity_poly.pdbx_seq_one_letter_code
_entity_poly.pdbx_strand_id
1 'polypeptide(L)'
;MQKLGEIVHLFTSVQGSSDRVAQTCLTLDSHGVLGDKFYAKDIERSVLLTSTDSYALAKLNGISLEHGVLGENILMDGNPYALPMGTHLQIGSTLLVISQPCTICNHLSVFDQQLPKLLKNDRGVFAKVLHEGTIRLGDPILLLKNS
;
A
#
# COMPACT_ATOMS: atom_id res chain seq x y z
N MET A 1 -4.31 6.95 20.13
CA MET A 1 -4.04 6.32 18.81
C MET A 1 -4.55 4.90 18.89
N GLN A 2 -5.15 4.37 17.82
CA GLN A 2 -5.62 2.98 17.76
C GLN A 2 -4.72 2.20 16.80
N LYS A 3 -4.25 1.03 17.20
CA LYS A 3 -3.47 0.16 16.30
C LYS A 3 -4.41 -0.46 15.26
N LEU A 4 -4.08 -0.27 13.98
CA LEU A 4 -4.80 -0.85 12.84
C LEU A 4 -4.19 -2.19 12.41
N GLY A 5 -2.88 -2.33 12.54
CA GLY A 5 -2.11 -3.51 12.17
C GLY A 5 -0.61 -3.25 12.27
N GLU A 6 0.18 -4.09 11.62
CA GLU A 6 1.63 -4.00 11.46
C GLU A 6 2.02 -4.22 10.00
N ILE A 7 3.23 -3.78 9.66
CA ILE A 7 3.80 -3.99 8.34
C ILE A 7 4.37 -5.40 8.23
N VAL A 8 3.83 -6.14 7.26
CA VAL A 8 4.27 -7.50 6.93
C VAL A 8 5.36 -7.47 5.86
N HIS A 9 5.19 -6.65 4.82
CA HIS A 9 6.17 -6.49 3.75
C HIS A 9 6.24 -5.05 3.23
N LEU A 10 7.40 -4.69 2.69
CA LEU A 10 7.67 -3.41 2.05
C LEU A 10 8.24 -3.64 0.65
N PHE A 11 7.88 -2.79 -0.29
CA PHE A 11 8.31 -2.91 -1.68
C PHE A 11 8.60 -1.56 -2.35
N THR A 12 9.52 -1.59 -3.30
CA THR A 12 9.74 -0.51 -4.28
C THR A 12 9.63 -1.07 -5.70
N SER A 13 9.19 -0.23 -6.65
CA SER A 13 9.26 -0.53 -8.08
C SER A 13 10.58 -0.08 -8.68
N VAL A 14 11.10 -0.87 -9.61
CA VAL A 14 12.31 -0.55 -10.38
C VAL A 14 11.93 0.15 -11.70
N GLN A 15 12.71 1.14 -12.12
CA GLN A 15 12.53 1.76 -13.43
C GLN A 15 12.71 0.73 -14.56
N GLY A 16 11.85 0.80 -15.58
CA GLY A 16 11.90 -0.12 -16.72
C GLY A 16 11.36 -1.53 -16.46
N SER A 17 10.91 -1.85 -15.24
CA SER A 17 10.26 -3.13 -14.92
C SER A 17 8.86 -2.93 -14.30
N SER A 18 8.04 -3.97 -14.38
CA SER A 18 6.81 -4.14 -13.61
C SER A 18 7.02 -4.84 -12.27
N ASP A 19 8.25 -5.29 -12.00
CA ASP A 19 8.60 -6.02 -10.78
C ASP A 19 8.58 -5.12 -9.54
N ARG A 20 8.37 -5.79 -8.41
CA ARG A 20 8.52 -5.22 -7.08
C ARG A 20 9.70 -5.88 -6.38
N VAL A 21 10.52 -5.06 -5.74
CA VAL A 21 11.67 -5.51 -4.96
C VAL A 21 11.35 -5.36 -3.49
N ALA A 22 11.44 -6.47 -2.75
CA ALA A 22 11.23 -6.47 -1.31
C ALA A 22 12.28 -5.59 -0.61
N GLN A 23 11.82 -4.82 0.37
CA GLN A 23 12.63 -3.92 1.17
C GLN A 23 12.48 -4.26 2.65
N THR A 24 13.50 -3.93 3.45
CA THR A 24 13.41 -3.96 4.92
C THR A 24 13.00 -2.60 5.50
N CYS A 25 13.10 -1.55 4.68
CA CYS A 25 12.97 -0.16 5.07
C CYS A 25 12.58 0.70 3.86
N LEU A 26 11.66 1.65 4.03
CA LEU A 26 11.35 2.69 3.06
C LEU A 26 11.64 4.06 3.68
N THR A 27 12.28 4.94 2.91
CA THR A 27 12.42 6.36 3.25
C THR A 27 11.46 7.17 2.39
N LEU A 28 10.69 8.05 3.02
CA LEU A 28 9.62 8.81 2.40
C LEU A 28 9.81 10.30 2.64
N ASP A 29 9.55 11.10 1.61
CA ASP A 29 9.44 12.56 1.69
C ASP A 29 8.09 13.02 1.13
N SER A 30 7.86 14.33 1.01
CA SER A 30 6.62 14.89 0.45
C SER A 30 6.29 14.44 -0.98
N HIS A 31 7.26 13.86 -1.72
CA HIS A 31 7.10 13.39 -3.09
C HIS A 31 6.85 11.88 -3.20
N GLY A 32 6.96 11.13 -2.09
CA GLY A 32 6.65 9.71 -2.00
C GLY A 32 7.82 8.85 -1.52
N VAL A 33 7.86 7.61 -1.98
CA VAL A 33 8.91 6.64 -1.61
C VAL A 33 10.17 6.89 -2.43
N LEU A 34 11.28 7.24 -1.76
CA LEU A 34 12.56 7.48 -2.43
C LEU A 34 13.03 6.24 -3.19
N GLY A 35 13.44 6.45 -4.44
CA GLY A 35 13.92 5.37 -5.32
C GLY A 35 12.82 4.54 -5.98
N ASP A 36 11.53 4.78 -5.68
CA ASP A 36 10.43 4.11 -6.37
C ASP A 36 10.21 4.71 -7.77
N LYS A 37 9.87 3.87 -8.76
CA LYS A 37 9.54 4.32 -10.13
C LYS A 37 8.44 5.40 -10.18
N PHE A 38 7.53 5.43 -9.20
CA PHE A 38 6.43 6.39 -9.13
C PHE A 38 6.76 7.65 -8.30
N TYR A 39 7.97 7.73 -7.75
CA TYR A 39 8.44 8.90 -7.01
C TYR A 39 8.26 10.21 -7.80
N ALA A 40 7.71 11.23 -7.13
CA ALA A 40 7.47 12.57 -7.68
C ALA A 40 6.58 12.63 -8.94
N LYS A 41 5.81 11.57 -9.27
CA LYS A 41 4.91 11.55 -10.42
C LYS A 41 3.48 11.99 -10.09
N ASP A 42 2.96 11.50 -8.97
CA ASP A 42 1.61 11.81 -8.51
C ASP A 42 1.60 11.75 -6.98
N ILE A 43 1.49 12.91 -6.34
CA ILE A 43 1.55 13.06 -4.89
C ILE A 43 0.37 12.35 -4.21
N GLU A 44 -0.82 12.43 -4.81
CA GLU A 44 -2.02 11.77 -4.29
C GLU A 44 -1.95 10.25 -4.42
N ARG A 45 -0.98 9.71 -5.18
CA ARG A 45 -0.78 8.27 -5.39
C ARG A 45 0.64 7.82 -5.07
N SER A 46 1.27 8.52 -4.13
CA SER A 46 2.70 8.37 -3.83
C SER A 46 3.03 7.12 -3.00
N VAL A 47 2.09 6.60 -2.21
CA VAL A 47 2.25 5.37 -1.44
C VAL A 47 1.01 4.49 -1.59
N LEU A 48 1.16 3.24 -2.02
CA LEU A 48 0.06 2.27 -2.06
C LEU A 48 0.12 1.33 -0.84
N LEU A 49 -0.96 1.31 -0.05
CA LEU A 49 -1.14 0.42 1.10
C LEU A 49 -2.15 -0.68 0.75
N THR A 50 -1.78 -1.93 0.99
CA THR A 50 -2.60 -3.13 0.73
C THR A 50 -2.63 -4.04 1.96
N SER A 51 -3.67 -4.86 2.09
CA SER A 51 -3.88 -5.79 3.18
C SER A 51 -3.56 -7.21 2.76
N THR A 52 -3.11 -8.03 3.71
CA THR A 52 -3.04 -9.49 3.52
C THR A 52 -4.41 -10.10 3.23
N ASP A 53 -5.51 -9.44 3.59
CA ASP A 53 -6.88 -9.86 3.28
C ASP A 53 -7.13 -9.98 1.77
N SER A 54 -6.52 -9.11 0.95
CA SER A 54 -6.62 -9.14 -0.51
C SER A 54 -6.01 -10.42 -1.09
N TYR A 55 -4.87 -10.82 -0.54
CA TYR A 55 -4.18 -12.05 -0.90
C TYR A 55 -4.95 -13.28 -0.45
N ALA A 56 -5.53 -13.24 0.75
CA ALA A 56 -6.42 -14.29 1.23
C ALA A 56 -7.67 -14.41 0.34
N LEU A 57 -8.29 -13.30 -0.05
CA LEU A 57 -9.44 -13.28 -0.95
C LEU A 57 -9.11 -13.87 -2.33
N ALA A 58 -7.97 -13.50 -2.92
CA ALA A 58 -7.49 -14.09 -4.16
C ALA A 58 -7.31 -15.61 -4.02
N LYS A 59 -6.64 -16.05 -2.95
CA LYS A 59 -6.39 -17.47 -2.66
C LYS A 59 -7.67 -18.27 -2.47
N LEU A 60 -8.66 -17.70 -1.78
CA LEU A 60 -9.99 -18.32 -1.61
C LEU A 60 -10.73 -18.52 -2.95
N ASN A 61 -10.41 -17.70 -3.96
CA ASN A 61 -10.93 -17.84 -5.32
C ASN A 61 -10.00 -18.65 -6.24
N GLY A 62 -9.06 -19.40 -5.67
CA GLY A 62 -8.15 -20.27 -6.42
C GLY A 62 -6.99 -19.55 -7.11
N ILE A 63 -6.77 -18.27 -6.81
CA ILE A 63 -5.70 -17.46 -7.42
C ILE A 63 -4.56 -17.32 -6.41
N SER A 64 -3.45 -18.02 -6.65
CA SER A 64 -2.25 -17.90 -5.81
C SER A 64 -1.39 -16.74 -6.30
N LEU A 65 -1.15 -15.75 -5.42
CA LEU A 65 -0.36 -14.55 -5.72
C LEU A 65 0.82 -14.44 -4.76
N GLU A 66 1.94 -13.94 -5.28
CA GLU A 66 3.07 -13.53 -4.45
C GLU A 66 2.88 -12.09 -3.94
N HIS A 67 3.39 -11.79 -2.75
CA HIS A 67 3.34 -10.43 -2.20
C HIS A 67 4.10 -9.44 -3.10
N GLY A 68 3.60 -8.22 -3.24
CA GLY A 68 4.10 -7.21 -4.17
C GLY A 68 3.40 -7.23 -5.54
N VAL A 69 2.76 -8.33 -5.93
CA VAL A 69 2.06 -8.44 -7.24
C VAL A 69 0.90 -7.44 -7.39
N LEU A 70 0.27 -7.02 -6.29
CA LEU A 70 -0.80 -6.00 -6.33
C LEU A 70 -0.26 -4.58 -6.56
N GLY A 71 1.07 -4.44 -6.51
CA GLY A 71 1.83 -3.22 -6.78
C GLY A 71 1.96 -2.32 -5.57
N GLU A 72 1.69 -2.83 -4.38
CA GLU A 72 1.76 -2.11 -3.12
C GLU A 72 3.18 -1.72 -2.74
N ASN A 73 3.32 -0.63 -2.00
CA ASN A 73 4.56 -0.28 -1.30
C ASN A 73 4.58 -0.85 0.11
N ILE A 74 3.40 -0.91 0.74
CA ILE A 74 3.22 -1.38 2.11
C ILE A 74 2.15 -2.47 2.08
N LEU A 75 2.52 -3.66 2.55
CA LEU A 75 1.59 -4.74 2.84
C LEU A 75 1.45 -4.87 4.36
N MET A 76 0.21 -4.81 4.85
CA MET A 76 -0.10 -4.86 6.28
C MET A 76 -1.08 -5.98 6.62
N ASP A 77 -1.08 -6.42 7.88
CA ASP A 77 -1.99 -7.45 8.40
C ASP A 77 -3.35 -6.89 8.86
N GLY A 78 -3.51 -5.57 8.90
CA GLY A 78 -4.77 -4.88 9.09
C GLY A 78 -5.44 -4.52 7.76
N ASN A 79 -6.64 -3.95 7.83
CA ASN A 79 -7.41 -3.59 6.63
C ASN A 79 -7.73 -2.07 6.60
N PRO A 80 -7.13 -1.30 5.66
CA PRO A 80 -7.36 0.13 5.58
C PRO A 80 -8.55 0.53 4.68
N TYR A 81 -9.25 -0.41 4.06
CA TYR A 81 -10.15 -0.12 2.92
C TYR A 81 -11.45 0.59 3.31
N ALA A 82 -11.89 0.40 4.56
CA ALA A 82 -13.05 1.10 5.11
C ALA A 82 -12.71 2.49 5.67
N LEU A 83 -11.43 2.89 5.69
CA LEU A 83 -11.04 4.18 6.25
C LEU A 83 -11.40 5.31 5.28
N PRO A 84 -11.98 6.41 5.78
CA PRO A 84 -12.34 7.55 4.93
C PRO A 84 -11.09 8.26 4.40
N MET A 85 -11.23 8.93 3.26
CA MET A 85 -10.23 9.90 2.80
C MET A 85 -9.95 10.96 3.87
N GLY A 86 -8.70 11.42 3.97
CA GLY A 86 -8.25 12.33 5.02
C GLY A 86 -7.90 11.65 6.34
N THR A 87 -7.98 10.31 6.42
CA THR A 87 -7.54 9.56 7.59
C THR A 87 -6.02 9.59 7.73
N HIS A 88 -5.55 9.95 8.93
CA HIS A 88 -4.13 10.03 9.25
C HIS A 88 -3.60 8.72 9.86
N LEU A 89 -2.52 8.22 9.28
CA LEU A 89 -1.82 7.00 9.70
C LEU A 89 -0.39 7.34 10.12
N GLN A 90 -0.07 7.11 11.39
CA GLN A 90 1.30 7.18 11.88
C GLN A 90 1.95 5.80 11.72
N ILE A 91 3.10 5.76 11.04
CA ILE A 91 3.86 4.54 10.78
C ILE A 91 5.35 4.86 10.92
N GLY A 92 6.04 4.21 11.86
CA GLY A 92 7.42 4.58 12.17
C GLY A 92 7.53 6.08 12.50
N SER A 93 8.41 6.77 11.79
CA SER A 93 8.58 8.24 11.89
C SER A 93 7.77 9.04 10.87
N THR A 94 6.99 8.38 10.02
CA THR A 94 6.24 8.98 8.92
C THR A 94 4.77 9.19 9.31
N LEU A 95 4.21 10.31 8.85
CA LEU A 95 2.77 10.55 8.87
C LEU A 95 2.21 10.49 7.45
N LEU A 96 1.30 9.56 7.21
CA LEU A 96 0.59 9.40 5.95
C LEU A 96 -0.87 9.85 6.11
N VAL A 97 -1.46 10.33 5.01
CA VAL A 97 -2.91 10.59 4.93
C VAL A 97 -3.50 9.85 3.75
N ILE A 98 -4.60 9.13 3.98
CA ILE A 98 -5.32 8.42 2.91
C ILE A 98 -5.88 9.46 1.94
N SER A 99 -5.48 9.36 0.68
CA SER A 99 -5.86 10.28 -0.39
C SER A 99 -7.02 9.74 -1.22
N GLN A 100 -6.99 8.46 -1.60
CA GLN A 100 -8.03 7.87 -2.46
C GLN A 100 -7.99 6.33 -2.46
N PRO A 101 -9.11 5.65 -2.74
CA PRO A 101 -9.10 4.20 -2.94
C PRO A 101 -8.33 3.80 -4.20
N CYS A 102 -7.69 2.63 -4.18
CA CYS A 102 -7.01 2.06 -5.34
C CYS A 102 -8.01 1.25 -6.16
N THR A 103 -8.66 1.91 -7.13
CA THR A 103 -9.70 1.30 -7.96
C THR A 103 -9.14 0.39 -9.06
N ILE A 104 -10.06 -0.25 -9.80
CA ILE A 104 -9.83 -1.20 -10.92
C ILE A 104 -8.51 -0.98 -11.65
N CYS A 105 -7.73 -2.05 -11.77
CA CYS A 105 -6.50 -2.08 -12.53
C CYS A 105 -6.49 -3.25 -13.49
N ASN A 106 -6.65 -2.97 -14.77
CA ASN A 106 -6.63 -3.99 -15.82
C ASN A 106 -5.27 -4.70 -15.93
N HIS A 107 -4.20 -4.14 -15.37
CA HIS A 107 -2.90 -4.79 -15.32
C HIS A 107 -2.95 -6.11 -14.53
N LEU A 108 -3.85 -6.23 -13.56
CA LEU A 108 -4.00 -7.47 -12.77
C LEU A 108 -4.47 -8.66 -13.61
N SER A 109 -5.06 -8.41 -14.79
CA SER A 109 -5.47 -9.46 -15.74
C SER A 109 -4.31 -10.29 -16.28
N VAL A 110 -3.07 -9.81 -16.17
CA VAL A 110 -1.85 -10.58 -16.50
C VAL A 110 -1.68 -11.77 -15.56
N PHE A 111 -2.13 -11.65 -14.31
CA PHE A 111 -2.03 -12.71 -13.31
C PHE A 111 -3.26 -13.63 -13.34
N ASP A 112 -4.45 -13.04 -13.40
CA ASP A 112 -5.70 -13.78 -13.62
C ASP A 112 -6.81 -12.82 -14.13
N GLN A 113 -7.61 -13.26 -15.09
CA GLN A 113 -8.67 -12.44 -15.70
C GLN A 113 -9.76 -12.01 -14.70
N GLN A 114 -9.95 -12.75 -13.61
CA GLN A 114 -10.94 -12.48 -12.58
C GLN A 114 -10.43 -11.45 -11.56
N LEU A 115 -9.10 -11.33 -11.39
CA LEU A 115 -8.47 -10.55 -10.33
C LEU A 115 -8.86 -9.06 -10.31
N PRO A 116 -8.92 -8.33 -11.44
CA PRO A 116 -9.35 -6.93 -11.44
C PRO A 116 -10.79 -6.72 -10.92
N LYS A 117 -11.69 -7.66 -11.20
CA LYS A 117 -13.08 -7.61 -10.73
C LYS A 117 -13.17 -8.02 -9.28
N LEU A 118 -12.45 -9.08 -8.90
CA LEU A 118 -12.42 -9.61 -7.55
C LEU A 118 -11.90 -8.58 -6.55
N LEU A 119 -10.77 -7.92 -6.85
CA LEU A 119 -10.13 -6.95 -5.95
C LEU A 119 -10.54 -5.51 -6.24
N LYS A 120 -11.68 -5.27 -6.89
CA LYS A 120 -12.11 -3.92 -7.29
C LYS A 120 -12.14 -2.93 -6.12
N ASN A 121 -12.57 -3.37 -4.95
CA ASN A 121 -12.65 -2.57 -3.72
C ASN A 121 -11.60 -2.98 -2.67
N ASP A 122 -10.92 -4.10 -2.91
CA ASP A 122 -10.05 -4.77 -1.95
C ASP A 122 -8.60 -4.80 -2.41
N ARG A 123 -8.21 -3.94 -3.36
CA ARG A 123 -6.82 -3.88 -3.84
C ARG A 123 -5.93 -3.10 -2.88
N GLY A 124 -6.41 -1.98 -2.34
CA GLY A 124 -5.55 -1.04 -1.65
C GLY A 124 -6.15 0.35 -1.50
N VAL A 125 -5.46 1.19 -0.76
CA VAL A 125 -5.68 2.64 -0.70
C VAL A 125 -4.38 3.36 -1.00
N PHE A 126 -4.47 4.47 -1.71
CA PHE A 126 -3.37 5.40 -1.84
C PHE A 126 -3.32 6.35 -0.64
N ALA A 127 -2.10 6.71 -0.27
CA ALA A 127 -1.83 7.74 0.71
C ALA A 127 -0.73 8.67 0.21
N LYS A 128 -0.70 9.88 0.78
CA LYS A 128 0.39 10.85 0.59
C LYS A 128 1.10 11.15 1.89
N VAL A 129 2.35 11.59 1.77
CA VAL A 129 3.24 11.86 2.89
C VAL A 129 3.00 13.27 3.41
N LEU A 130 2.62 13.39 4.69
CA LEU A 130 2.50 14.68 5.38
C LEU A 130 3.75 15.01 6.20
N HIS A 131 4.39 14.00 6.78
CA HIS A 131 5.65 14.15 7.49
C HIS A 131 6.62 13.10 6.98
N GLU A 132 7.76 13.57 6.48
CA GLU A 132 8.84 12.73 5.98
C GLU A 132 9.40 11.81 7.07
N GLY A 133 10.01 10.71 6.66
CA GLY A 133 10.62 9.80 7.62
C GLY A 133 10.89 8.43 7.03
N THR A 134 10.91 7.46 7.93
CA THR A 134 11.28 6.10 7.63
C THR A 134 10.28 5.13 8.24
N ILE A 135 9.96 4.11 7.44
CA ILE A 135 9.08 3.00 7.76
C ILE A 135 9.89 1.71 7.64
N ARG A 136 9.74 0.78 8.59
CA ARG A 136 10.43 -0.52 8.63
C ARG A 136 9.45 -1.68 8.73
N LEU A 137 9.92 -2.87 8.36
CA LEU A 137 9.17 -4.11 8.59
C LEU A 137 8.84 -4.26 10.09
N GLY A 138 7.61 -4.68 10.38
CA GLY A 138 7.10 -4.81 11.74
C GLY A 138 6.66 -3.51 12.40
N ASP A 139 6.83 -2.34 11.76
CA ASP A 139 6.31 -1.10 12.35
C ASP A 139 4.79 -1.16 12.50
N PRO A 140 4.24 -0.72 13.65
CA PRO A 140 2.80 -0.65 13.83
C PRO A 140 2.22 0.48 12.99
N ILE A 141 1.03 0.24 12.45
CA ILE A 141 0.22 1.24 11.75
C ILE A 141 -0.81 1.76 12.73
N LEU A 142 -0.69 3.04 13.09
CA LEU A 142 -1.50 3.67 14.12
C LEU A 142 -2.45 4.68 13.49
N LEU A 143 -3.75 4.48 13.71
CA LEU A 143 -4.78 5.45 13.39
C LEU A 143 -4.72 6.62 14.37
N LEU A 144 -4.54 7.82 13.83
CA LEU A 144 -4.72 9.05 14.59
C LEU A 144 -6.21 9.42 14.61
N LYS A 145 -6.73 9.74 15.81
CA LYS A 145 -8.08 10.29 15.90
C LYS A 145 -8.01 11.75 15.49
N ASN A 146 -8.81 12.15 14.51
CA ASN A 146 -9.09 13.55 14.27
C ASN A 146 -9.96 14.04 15.45
N SER A 147 -9.43 14.97 16.24
CA SER A 147 -10.16 15.63 17.33
C SER A 147 -11.24 16.57 16.81
#